data_AF-A0A1T3CZA1-F1
#
_entry.id   AF-A0A1T3CZA1-F1
#
_cell.length_a   1.000
_cell.length_b   1.000
_cell.length_c   1.000
_cell.angle_alpha   90.00
_cell.angle_beta   90.00
_cell.angle_gamma   90.00
#
_symmetry.space_group_name_H-M   'P 1'
#
loop_
_entity.id
_entity.type
_entity.pdbx_description
1 polymer ?
#
loop_
_entity_poly.entity_id
_entity_poly.type
_entity_poly.pdbx_seq_one_letter_code
_entity_poly.pdbx_strand_id
1 'polypeptide(L)'
;MASYHRVLRTFGRTIDDNTLECDYDIHPWDILIDNQRWPGKIRLVGYIDVFFLMCYSGESRFEHGIIIYKDDEIIRQLLKKAGLRPEDKPIQLECINDKEEKEALRKYYSLTTEKDGSKHTIVSLGHPINLSTKYPKSKLKKYTIVLHKGHTPAMQKEILRGVMQHGVARLLTDALKLGVVSTAELISKVKETILSGSSLDAVTTRSMNALTSTNPHNISLSGDKL
;
A
#
# COMPACT_ATOMS: atom_id res chain seq x y z
N MET A 1 -11.74 -7.01 23.00
CA MET A 1 -10.53 -6.21 22.65
C MET A 1 -10.15 -6.50 21.21
N ALA A 2 -9.66 -5.52 20.44
CA ALA A 2 -9.38 -5.72 19.02
C ALA A 2 -7.92 -6.16 18.81
N SER A 3 -7.72 -7.44 18.51
CA SER A 3 -6.46 -7.91 17.89
C SER A 3 -6.29 -7.23 16.53
N TYR A 4 -5.07 -7.10 16.04
CA TYR A 4 -4.82 -6.56 14.70
C TYR A 4 -5.50 -7.35 13.59
N HIS A 5 -5.70 -8.64 13.78
CA HIS A 5 -6.53 -9.45 12.90
C HIS A 5 -7.95 -8.89 12.77
N ARG A 6 -8.51 -8.34 13.86
CA ARG A 6 -9.82 -7.69 13.83
C ARG A 6 -9.75 -6.37 13.08
N VAL A 7 -8.67 -5.60 13.24
CA VAL A 7 -8.43 -4.37 12.47
C VAL A 7 -8.36 -4.70 10.98
N LEU A 8 -7.51 -5.66 10.58
CA LEU A 8 -7.40 -6.12 9.18
C LEU A 8 -8.76 -6.57 8.63
N ARG A 9 -9.54 -7.35 9.39
CA ARG A 9 -10.89 -7.77 8.98
C ARG A 9 -11.85 -6.61 8.74
N THR A 10 -11.73 -5.49 9.46
CA THR A 10 -12.56 -4.29 9.17
C THR A 10 -12.24 -3.66 7.82
N PHE A 11 -11.06 -3.92 7.27
CA PHE A 11 -10.66 -3.53 5.93
C PHE A 11 -10.79 -4.66 4.90
N GLY A 12 -11.45 -5.78 5.26
CA GLY A 12 -11.57 -6.95 4.39
C GLY A 12 -10.26 -7.70 4.17
N ARG A 13 -9.26 -7.51 5.03
CA ARG A 13 -7.93 -8.11 4.92
C ARG A 13 -7.69 -9.16 6.00
N THR A 14 -6.83 -10.13 5.69
CA THR A 14 -6.37 -11.16 6.63
C THR A 14 -4.89 -11.46 6.42
N ILE A 15 -4.23 -12.11 7.38
CA ILE A 15 -2.84 -12.55 7.20
C ILE A 15 -2.71 -13.78 6.29
N ASP A 16 -3.82 -14.49 6.06
CA ASP A 16 -3.88 -15.64 5.17
C ASP A 16 -4.25 -15.23 3.73
N ASP A 17 -4.26 -13.92 3.44
CA ASP A 17 -4.56 -13.39 2.12
C ASP A 17 -3.41 -13.71 1.16
N ASN A 18 -3.74 -14.23 -0.03
CA ASN A 18 -2.78 -14.50 -1.09
C ASN A 18 -2.00 -13.25 -1.52
N THR A 19 -2.56 -12.06 -1.30
CA THR A 19 -1.92 -10.78 -1.60
C THR A 19 -1.02 -10.26 -0.49
N LEU A 20 -0.87 -11.00 0.62
CA LEU A 20 0.05 -10.65 1.71
C LEU A 20 1.50 -10.84 1.24
N GLU A 21 2.29 -9.78 1.40
CA GLU A 21 3.70 -9.74 1.05
C GLU A 21 4.63 -9.68 2.26
N CYS A 22 4.11 -9.19 3.39
CA CYS A 22 4.91 -8.97 4.59
C CYS A 22 4.03 -8.96 5.84
N ASP A 23 4.46 -9.64 6.90
CA ASP A 23 3.88 -9.52 8.24
C ASP A 23 4.99 -9.60 9.29
N TYR A 24 5.54 -8.43 9.68
CA TYR A 24 6.69 -8.34 10.57
C TYR A 24 6.54 -7.29 11.66
N ASP A 25 7.10 -7.59 12.83
CA ASP A 25 7.31 -6.59 13.87
C ASP A 25 8.59 -5.79 13.56
N ILE A 26 8.45 -4.46 13.55
CA ILE A 26 9.52 -3.49 13.34
C ILE A 26 9.87 -2.84 14.68
N HIS A 27 11.16 -2.75 14.98
CA HIS A 27 11.62 -2.04 16.16
C HIS A 27 11.37 -0.52 16.01
N PRO A 28 10.89 0.20 17.04
CA PRO A 28 10.68 1.66 16.99
C PRO A 28 11.89 2.52 16.64
N TRP A 29 13.10 1.97 16.74
CA TRP A 29 14.32 2.67 16.34
C TRP A 29 14.55 2.60 14.83
N ASP A 30 13.96 1.59 14.19
CA ASP A 30 14.12 1.29 12.78
C ASP A 30 13.06 1.97 11.90
N ILE A 31 12.12 2.71 12.49
CA ILE A 31 11.05 3.39 11.76
C ILE A 31 10.76 4.79 12.32
N LEU A 32 10.59 5.75 11.42
CA LEU A 32 10.05 7.08 11.71
C LEU A 32 8.81 7.30 10.85
N ILE A 33 7.76 7.85 11.45
CA ILE A 33 6.50 8.20 10.79
C ILE A 33 6.30 9.70 10.98
N ASP A 34 6.25 10.45 9.89
CA ASP A 34 6.23 11.92 9.89
C ASP A 34 7.36 12.53 10.75
N ASN A 35 8.55 11.94 10.66
CA ASN A 35 9.74 12.29 11.45
C ASN A 35 9.58 12.09 12.97
N GLN A 36 8.57 11.32 13.41
CA GLN A 36 8.32 10.97 14.81
C GLN A 36 8.44 9.45 15.02
N ARG A 37 8.84 9.05 16.24
CA ARG A 37 8.83 7.66 16.66
C ARG A 37 7.55 7.34 17.40
N TRP A 38 6.94 6.21 17.07
CA TRP A 38 5.82 5.71 17.85
C TRP A 38 6.32 4.95 19.08
N PRO A 39 5.76 5.20 20.26
CA PRO A 39 6.06 4.42 21.46
C PRO A 39 5.32 3.08 21.38
N GLY A 40 6.02 1.95 21.51
CA GLY A 40 5.41 0.61 21.51
C GLY A 40 5.97 -0.30 20.42
N LYS A 41 5.44 -1.52 20.28
CA LYS A 41 5.85 -2.42 19.18
C LYS A 41 5.08 -2.02 17.92
N ILE A 42 5.76 -1.92 16.78
CA ILE A 42 5.12 -1.55 15.51
C ILE A 42 5.08 -2.80 14.64
N ARG A 43 3.93 -3.15 14.09
CA ARG A 43 3.78 -4.26 13.13
C ARG A 43 3.50 -3.69 11.75
N LEU A 44 4.30 -4.12 10.78
CA LEU A 44 4.12 -3.83 9.37
C LEU A 44 3.46 -5.01 8.69
N VAL A 45 2.25 -4.80 8.19
CA VAL A 45 1.51 -5.77 7.39
C VAL A 45 1.36 -5.21 5.98
N GLY A 46 2.13 -5.75 5.04
CA GLY A 46 2.17 -5.29 3.66
C GLY A 46 1.40 -6.21 2.74
N TYR A 47 0.49 -5.64 1.95
CA TYR A 47 -0.19 -6.29 0.83
C TYR A 47 0.35 -5.74 -0.49
N ILE A 48 -0.04 -6.33 -1.61
CA ILE A 48 0.35 -5.87 -2.95
C ILE A 48 -0.03 -4.38 -3.19
N ASP A 49 -1.20 -3.94 -2.73
CA ASP A 49 -1.85 -2.66 -3.02
C ASP A 49 -1.80 -1.63 -1.88
N VAL A 50 -1.76 -2.09 -0.63
CA VAL A 50 -1.70 -1.25 0.58
C VAL A 50 -0.75 -1.85 1.61
N PHE A 51 -0.32 -1.05 2.58
CA PHE A 51 0.31 -1.61 3.79
C PHE A 51 -0.17 -0.90 5.05
N PHE A 52 -0.13 -1.63 6.14
CA PHE A 52 -0.57 -1.21 7.46
C PHE A 52 0.63 -1.09 8.38
N LEU A 53 0.69 -0.01 9.14
CA LEU A 53 1.59 0.14 10.28
C LEU A 53 0.71 0.26 11.52
N MET A 54 0.88 -0.67 12.46
CA MET A 54 0.02 -0.76 13.63
C MET A 54 0.89 -0.76 14.89
N CYS A 55 0.56 0.11 15.85
CA CYS A 55 1.23 0.18 17.13
C CYS A 55 0.50 -0.66 18.19
N TYR A 56 1.27 -1.39 18.99
CA TYR A 56 0.80 -2.16 20.13
C TYR A 56 1.55 -1.80 21.41
N SER A 57 0.81 -1.76 22.51
CA SER A 57 1.38 -1.81 23.87
C SER A 57 1.41 -3.22 24.45
N GLY A 58 2.12 -3.37 25.58
CA GLY A 58 2.67 -4.60 26.14
C GLY A 58 1.83 -5.88 26.07
N GLU A 59 0.50 -5.82 26.22
CA GLU A 59 -0.40 -6.97 26.10
C GLU A 59 -0.93 -7.19 24.66
N SER A 60 -0.18 -6.79 23.63
CA SER A 60 -0.60 -6.84 22.22
C SER A 60 -1.90 -6.08 21.95
N ARG A 61 -2.16 -5.03 22.72
CA ARG A 61 -3.36 -4.18 22.56
C ARG A 61 -3.10 -3.19 21.44
N PHE A 62 -3.94 -3.21 20.42
CA PHE A 62 -3.90 -2.20 19.36
C PHE A 62 -4.19 -0.82 19.96
N GLU A 63 -3.28 0.14 19.74
CA GLU A 63 -3.45 1.52 20.20
C GLU A 63 -3.92 2.43 19.06
N HIS A 64 -3.12 2.46 18.00
CA HIS A 64 -3.33 3.26 16.81
C HIS A 64 -2.57 2.63 15.65
N GLY A 65 -2.94 3.00 14.43
CA GLY A 65 -2.25 2.57 13.23
C GLY A 65 -2.45 3.56 12.09
N ILE A 66 -1.85 3.25 10.96
CA ILE A 66 -2.04 3.97 9.70
C ILE A 66 -2.09 2.93 8.58
N ILE A 67 -2.91 3.22 7.56
CA ILE A 67 -2.87 2.53 6.28
C ILE A 67 -2.31 3.49 5.25
N ILE A 68 -1.42 2.95 4.43
CA ILE A 68 -0.77 3.65 3.35
C ILE A 68 -1.15 2.99 2.04
N TYR A 69 -1.60 3.81 1.10
CA TYR A 69 -1.95 3.37 -0.24
C TYR A 69 -0.71 3.30 -1.11
N LYS A 70 -0.56 2.22 -1.87
CA LYS A 70 0.54 2.08 -2.83
C LYS A 70 0.09 2.39 -4.25
N ASP A 71 -1.13 2.04 -4.62
CA ASP A 71 -1.60 2.23 -5.99
C ASP A 71 -1.97 3.70 -6.26
N ASP A 72 -1.29 4.30 -7.25
CA ASP A 72 -1.53 5.67 -7.70
C ASP A 72 -2.94 5.86 -8.27
N GLU A 73 -3.56 4.83 -8.87
CA GLU A 73 -4.95 4.94 -9.31
C GLU A 73 -5.91 5.07 -8.13
N ILE A 74 -5.73 4.24 -7.09
CA ILE A 74 -6.53 4.32 -5.87
C ILE A 74 -6.31 5.68 -5.20
N ILE A 75 -5.07 6.16 -5.11
CA ILE A 75 -4.74 7.48 -4.57
C ILE A 75 -5.52 8.58 -5.31
N ARG A 76 -5.50 8.58 -6.65
CA ARG A 76 -6.25 9.55 -7.47
C ARG A 76 -7.76 9.46 -7.24
N GLN A 77 -8.31 8.25 -7.20
CA GLN A 77 -9.73 8.04 -6.94
C GLN A 77 -10.14 8.53 -5.55
N LEU A 78 -9.31 8.30 -4.53
CA LEU A 78 -9.55 8.78 -3.17
C LEU A 78 -9.51 10.30 -3.08
N LEU A 79 -8.55 10.96 -3.73
CA LEU A 79 -8.48 12.41 -3.82
C LEU A 79 -9.72 12.99 -4.51
N LYS A 80 -10.13 12.43 -5.65
CA LYS A 80 -11.36 12.82 -6.36
C LYS A 80 -12.61 12.64 -5.49
N LYS A 81 -12.74 11.50 -4.81
CA LYS A 81 -13.87 11.21 -3.90
C LYS A 81 -13.91 12.14 -2.69
N ALA A 82 -12.76 12.61 -2.24
CA ALA A 82 -12.62 13.58 -1.16
C ALA A 82 -12.83 15.02 -1.61
N GLY A 83 -12.87 15.29 -2.92
CA GLY A 83 -12.90 16.65 -3.47
C GLY A 83 -11.62 17.43 -3.15
N LEU A 84 -10.49 16.73 -2.94
CA LEU A 84 -9.21 17.31 -2.58
C LEU A 84 -8.25 17.23 -3.76
N ARG A 85 -7.40 18.25 -3.89
CA ARG A 85 -6.29 18.26 -4.84
C ARG A 85 -4.98 17.88 -4.15
N PRO A 86 -4.02 17.27 -4.86
CA PRO A 86 -2.72 16.91 -4.30
C PRO A 86 -1.99 18.11 -3.66
N GLU A 87 -2.13 19.31 -4.25
CA GLU A 87 -1.44 20.51 -3.81
C GLU A 87 -2.14 21.21 -2.62
N ASP A 88 -3.33 20.76 -2.22
CA ASP A 88 -4.06 21.41 -1.14
C ASP A 88 -3.28 21.28 0.18
N LYS A 89 -3.29 22.35 0.98
CA LYS A 89 -2.60 22.45 2.28
C LYS A 89 -2.72 21.24 3.21
N PRO A 90 -3.86 20.52 3.33
CA PRO A 90 -3.95 19.34 4.19
C PRO A 90 -3.18 18.11 3.68
N ILE A 91 -2.84 18.03 2.39
CA ILE A 91 -2.23 16.86 1.77
C ILE A 91 -0.79 17.12 1.33
N GLN A 92 -0.52 18.20 0.58
CA GLN A 92 0.83 18.56 0.08
C GLN A 92 1.58 17.38 -0.56
N LEU A 93 0.88 16.58 -1.37
CA LEU A 93 1.42 15.38 -2.00
C LEU A 93 2.09 15.77 -3.32
N GLU A 94 3.40 15.60 -3.38
CA GLU A 94 4.20 15.90 -4.56
C GLU A 94 3.96 14.84 -5.63
N CYS A 95 3.81 15.28 -6.88
CA CYS A 95 3.75 14.38 -8.01
C CYS A 95 5.19 14.11 -8.49
N ILE A 96 5.56 12.83 -8.52
CA ILE A 96 6.93 12.41 -8.85
C ILE A 96 7.21 12.62 -10.33
N ASN A 97 6.16 12.63 -11.16
CA ASN A 97 6.26 12.80 -12.60
C ASN A 97 5.53 14.06 -13.07
N ASP A 98 5.96 15.22 -12.57
CA ASP A 98 5.38 16.54 -12.91
C ASP A 98 5.41 16.87 -14.42
N LYS A 99 6.21 16.15 -15.21
CA LYS A 99 6.32 16.36 -16.66
C LYS A 99 5.19 15.72 -17.47
N GLU A 100 4.36 14.87 -16.86
CA GLU A 100 3.24 14.23 -17.55
C GLU A 100 1.95 15.05 -17.42
N GLU A 101 1.49 15.58 -18.56
CA GLU A 101 0.24 16.36 -18.64
C GLU A 101 -1.01 15.50 -18.36
N LYS A 102 -0.93 14.18 -18.57
CA LYS A 102 -2.07 13.27 -18.35
C LYS A 102 -2.20 12.95 -16.86
N GLU A 103 -3.28 13.42 -16.25
CA GLU A 103 -3.65 13.14 -14.85
C GLU A 103 -3.64 11.63 -14.53
N ALA A 104 -3.98 10.79 -15.51
CA ALA A 104 -4.00 9.33 -15.38
C ALA A 104 -2.61 8.67 -15.20
N LEU A 105 -1.52 9.38 -15.47
CA LEU A 105 -0.16 8.86 -15.35
C LEU A 105 0.61 9.43 -14.15
N ARG A 106 0.03 10.42 -13.46
CA ARG A 106 0.66 11.06 -12.29
C ARG A 106 0.91 10.05 -11.17
N LYS A 107 2.17 9.98 -10.73
CA LYS A 107 2.62 9.12 -9.64
C LYS A 107 2.79 9.93 -8.37
N TYR A 108 2.26 9.41 -7.27
CA TYR A 108 2.23 10.04 -5.96
C TYR A 108 2.92 9.21 -4.90
N TYR A 109 2.91 7.88 -5.04
CA TYR A 109 3.66 7.00 -4.17
C TYR A 109 5.15 7.03 -4.55
N SER A 110 6.01 7.41 -3.60
CA SER A 110 7.46 7.32 -3.76
C SER A 110 8.06 6.34 -2.77
N LEU A 111 9.02 5.55 -3.24
CA LEU A 111 9.94 4.77 -2.41
C LEU A 111 11.35 5.07 -2.89
N THR A 112 12.10 5.82 -2.08
CA THR A 112 13.50 6.13 -2.35
C THR A 112 14.40 5.36 -1.39
N THR A 113 15.50 4.84 -1.90
CA THR A 113 16.50 4.12 -1.11
C THR A 113 17.81 4.90 -1.20
N GLU A 114 18.43 5.20 -0.06
CA GLU A 114 19.75 5.83 -0.03
C GLU A 114 20.80 4.93 -0.68
N LYS A 115 21.88 5.52 -1.21
CA LYS A 115 22.90 4.81 -2.02
C LYS A 115 23.58 3.66 -1.27
N ASP A 116 23.63 3.76 0.05
CA ASP A 116 24.20 2.75 0.96
C ASP A 116 23.18 1.65 1.35
N GLY A 117 21.91 1.79 0.94
CA GLY A 117 20.82 0.91 1.31
C GLY A 117 20.48 0.92 2.81
N SER A 118 20.96 1.93 3.56
CA SER A 118 20.76 2.03 5.00
C SER A 118 19.42 2.63 5.39
N LYS A 119 18.77 3.34 4.46
CA LYS A 119 17.53 4.06 4.70
C LYS A 119 16.62 4.05 3.49
N HIS A 120 15.36 3.77 3.73
CA HIS A 120 14.29 3.77 2.75
C HIS A 120 13.24 4.79 3.16
N THR A 121 12.95 5.76 2.29
CA THR A 121 11.94 6.79 2.53
C THR A 121 10.74 6.53 1.63
N ILE A 122 9.59 6.38 2.26
CA ILE A 122 8.30 6.18 1.61
C ILE A 122 7.50 7.46 1.80
N VAL A 123 6.95 8.00 0.71
CA VAL A 123 6.01 9.11 0.77
C VAL A 123 4.77 8.69 0.02
N SER A 124 3.63 8.71 0.70
CA SER A 124 2.35 8.42 0.07
C SER A 124 1.19 8.98 0.87
N LEU A 125 0.00 8.85 0.30
CA LEU A 125 -1.27 9.13 0.91
C LEU A 125 -1.68 8.00 1.85
N GLY A 126 -2.30 8.36 2.97
CA GLY A 126 -2.85 7.39 3.90
C GLY A 126 -3.92 7.99 4.80
N HIS A 127 -4.40 7.18 5.73
CA HIS A 127 -5.25 7.66 6.82
C HIS A 127 -4.93 6.94 8.13
N PRO A 128 -5.17 7.60 9.28
CA PRO A 128 -5.05 6.94 10.57
C PRO A 128 -6.08 5.81 10.69
N ILE A 129 -5.71 4.78 11.42
CA ILE A 129 -6.53 3.67 11.85
C ILE A 129 -6.64 3.76 13.36
N ASN A 130 -7.87 3.79 13.85
CA ASN A 130 -8.20 3.74 15.26
C ASN A 130 -9.22 2.61 15.47
N LEU A 131 -9.73 2.47 16.69
CA LEU A 131 -10.83 1.54 17.00
C LEU A 131 -12.17 1.87 16.28
N SER A 132 -12.22 2.98 15.54
CA SER A 132 -13.39 3.39 14.75
C SER A 132 -13.44 2.64 13.42
N THR A 133 -14.64 2.25 13.00
CA THR A 133 -14.88 1.66 11.67
C THR A 133 -15.18 2.71 10.60
N LYS A 134 -15.34 3.98 10.98
CA LYS A 134 -15.65 5.08 10.05
C LYS A 134 -14.51 6.09 10.00
N TYR A 135 -14.05 6.36 8.79
CA TYR A 135 -12.97 7.31 8.51
C TYR A 135 -13.50 8.42 7.60
N PRO A 136 -13.72 9.64 8.11
CA PRO A 136 -14.11 10.75 7.26
C PRO A 136 -12.98 11.08 6.29
N LYS A 137 -13.37 11.51 5.08
CA LYS A 137 -12.46 11.86 3.98
C LYS A 137 -11.46 12.95 4.35
N SER A 138 -11.80 13.78 5.34
CA SER A 138 -10.92 14.82 5.90
C SER A 138 -9.73 14.29 6.71
N LYS A 139 -9.68 13.00 7.05
CA LYS A 139 -8.53 12.37 7.74
C LYS A 139 -7.45 11.86 6.79
N LEU A 140 -7.67 12.00 5.50
CA LEU A 140 -6.70 11.68 4.47
C LEU A 140 -5.53 12.66 4.56
N LYS A 141 -4.32 12.15 4.74
CA LYS A 141 -3.12 12.99 4.82
C LYS A 141 -1.92 12.30 4.17
N LYS A 142 -0.93 13.10 3.76
CA LYS A 142 0.38 12.59 3.36
C LYS A 142 1.09 12.05 4.60
N TYR A 143 1.76 10.92 4.42
CA TYR A 143 2.67 10.34 5.39
C TYR A 143 4.05 10.22 4.77
N THR A 144 5.06 10.55 5.58
CA THR A 144 6.47 10.29 5.27
C THR A 144 6.97 9.24 6.24
N ILE A 145 7.25 8.04 5.73
CA ILE A 145 7.71 6.91 6.53
C ILE A 145 9.16 6.64 6.17
N VAL A 146 10.04 6.68 7.16
CA VAL A 146 11.45 6.33 7.01
C VAL A 146 11.68 4.99 7.68
N LEU A 147 12.15 4.02 6.92
CA LEU A 147 12.61 2.73 7.41
C LEU A 147 14.13 2.73 7.38
N HIS A 148 14.75 2.52 8.53
CA HIS A 148 16.18 2.28 8.63
C HIS A 148 16.46 0.80 8.37
N LYS A 149 17.69 0.52 7.95
CA LYS A 149 18.22 -0.84 7.79
C LYS A 149 18.34 -1.47 9.17
N GLY A 150 17.29 -2.17 9.56
CA GLY A 150 17.26 -3.06 10.72
C GLY A 150 17.38 -4.54 10.30
N HIS A 151 17.83 -5.36 11.24
CA HIS A 151 17.80 -6.83 11.19
C HIS A 151 18.44 -7.50 9.95
N THR A 152 18.18 -8.81 9.81
CA THR A 152 18.78 -9.68 8.81
C THR A 152 18.38 -9.31 7.36
N PRO A 153 19.24 -9.57 6.36
CA PRO A 153 18.96 -9.27 4.96
C PRO A 153 17.66 -9.91 4.41
N ALA A 154 17.28 -11.09 4.91
CA ALA A 154 16.06 -11.77 4.51
C ALA A 154 14.81 -10.98 4.94
N MET A 155 14.78 -10.55 6.19
CA MET A 155 13.69 -9.75 6.74
C MET A 155 13.59 -8.39 6.05
N GLN A 156 14.73 -7.73 5.81
CA GLN A 156 14.76 -6.45 5.08
C GLN A 156 14.17 -6.60 3.68
N LYS A 157 14.47 -7.71 2.99
CA LYS A 157 13.93 -8.00 1.66
C LYS A 157 12.40 -8.17 1.68
N GLU A 158 11.86 -8.83 2.71
CA GLU A 158 10.42 -9.03 2.86
C GLU A 158 9.70 -7.75 3.26
N ILE A 159 10.24 -6.97 4.19
CA ILE A 159 9.72 -5.64 4.54
C ILE A 159 9.70 -4.73 3.31
N LEU A 160 10.81 -4.70 2.56
CA LEU A 160 10.89 -3.91 1.33
C LEU A 160 9.87 -4.36 0.29
N ARG A 161 9.67 -5.66 0.13
CA ARG A 161 8.62 -6.20 -0.73
C ARG A 161 7.24 -5.76 -0.24
N GLY A 162 7.01 -5.80 1.07
CA GLY A 162 5.81 -5.38 1.75
C GLY A 162 5.47 -3.90 1.64
N VAL A 163 6.43 -3.02 1.35
CA VAL A 163 6.17 -1.58 1.12
C VAL A 163 6.24 -1.20 -0.35
N MET A 164 7.01 -1.89 -1.18
CA MET A 164 7.18 -1.53 -2.58
C MET A 164 5.88 -1.61 -3.41
N GLN A 165 5.77 -0.74 -4.42
CA GLN A 165 4.77 -0.83 -5.48
C GLN A 165 5.08 -2.01 -6.42
N HIS A 166 4.08 -2.83 -6.69
CA HIS A 166 4.20 -3.95 -7.61
C HIS A 166 3.77 -3.52 -9.02
N GLY A 167 4.73 -3.39 -9.95
CA GLY A 167 4.45 -3.18 -11.37
C GLY A 167 3.99 -4.46 -12.08
N VAL A 168 3.55 -4.34 -13.34
CA VAL A 168 2.94 -5.43 -14.15
C VAL A 168 3.75 -6.72 -14.09
N ALA A 169 5.04 -6.67 -14.43
CA ALA A 169 5.89 -7.86 -14.46
C ALA A 169 5.99 -8.57 -13.09
N ARG A 170 5.92 -7.80 -12.00
CA ARG A 170 6.01 -8.34 -10.65
C ARG A 170 4.66 -8.91 -10.21
N LEU A 171 3.56 -8.20 -10.46
CA LEU A 171 2.21 -8.74 -10.28
C LEU A 171 2.00 -10.05 -11.03
N LEU A 172 2.53 -10.16 -12.25
CA LEU A 172 2.49 -11.40 -13.03
C LEU A 172 3.31 -12.51 -12.37
N THR A 173 4.50 -12.18 -11.84
CA THR A 173 5.32 -13.14 -11.09
C THR A 173 4.62 -13.58 -9.80
N ASP A 174 3.93 -12.67 -9.12
CA ASP A 174 3.18 -12.95 -7.91
C ASP A 174 1.94 -13.79 -8.25
N ALA A 175 1.21 -13.49 -9.33
CA ALA A 175 0.09 -14.31 -9.82
C ALA A 175 0.51 -15.75 -10.16
N LEU A 176 1.70 -15.93 -10.75
CA LEU A 176 2.28 -17.25 -11.02
C LEU A 176 2.62 -18.00 -9.74
N LYS A 177 3.26 -17.32 -8.77
CA LYS A 177 3.59 -17.92 -7.46
C LYS A 177 2.34 -18.32 -6.68
N LEU A 178 1.27 -17.53 -6.80
CA LEU A 178 -0.01 -17.75 -6.12
C LEU A 178 -0.90 -18.75 -6.89
N GLY A 179 -0.46 -19.26 -8.04
CA GLY A 179 -1.21 -20.22 -8.84
C GLY A 179 -2.52 -19.70 -9.43
N VAL A 180 -2.69 -18.37 -9.51
CA VAL A 180 -3.94 -17.72 -9.92
C VAL A 180 -4.11 -17.71 -11.45
N VAL A 181 -3.02 -17.76 -12.21
CA VAL A 181 -3.02 -17.75 -13.68
C VAL A 181 -1.98 -18.75 -14.21
N SER A 182 -2.31 -19.48 -15.28
CA SER A 182 -1.35 -20.37 -15.95
C SER A 182 -0.36 -19.59 -16.83
N THR A 183 0.87 -20.08 -16.98
CA THR A 183 1.91 -19.45 -17.82
C THR A 183 1.46 -19.21 -19.26
N ALA A 184 0.58 -20.06 -19.80
CA ALA A 184 0.07 -19.94 -21.17
C ALA A 184 -0.99 -18.83 -21.31
N GLU A 185 -1.91 -18.70 -20.35
CA GLU A 185 -2.90 -17.62 -20.31
C GLU A 185 -2.21 -16.25 -20.18
N LEU A 186 -1.11 -16.24 -19.44
CA LEU A 186 -0.29 -15.06 -19.17
C LEU A 186 0.42 -14.56 -20.44
N ILE A 187 1.06 -15.47 -21.19
CA ILE A 187 1.70 -15.14 -22.48
C ILE A 187 0.66 -14.65 -23.49
N SER A 188 -0.52 -15.27 -23.53
CA SER A 188 -1.61 -14.87 -24.45
C SER A 188 -2.08 -13.44 -24.19
N LYS A 189 -2.36 -13.07 -22.92
CA LYS A 189 -2.85 -11.73 -22.56
C LYS A 189 -1.82 -10.62 -22.77
N VAL A 190 -0.55 -10.88 -22.47
CA VAL A 190 0.54 -9.91 -22.74
C VAL A 190 0.66 -9.67 -24.24
N LYS A 191 0.61 -10.74 -25.04
CA LYS A 191 0.69 -10.65 -26.51
C LYS A 191 -0.51 -9.90 -27.10
N GLU A 192 -1.72 -10.16 -26.60
CA GLU A 192 -2.95 -9.47 -27.00
C GLU A 192 -2.91 -7.96 -26.70
N THR A 193 -2.33 -7.57 -25.57
CA THR A 193 -2.21 -6.14 -25.18
C THR A 193 -1.19 -5.39 -26.04
N ILE A 194 -0.06 -6.03 -26.35
CA ILE A 194 0.95 -5.46 -27.26
C ILE A 194 0.35 -5.29 -28.67
N LEU A 195 -0.47 -6.24 -29.11
CA LEU A 195 -1.16 -6.17 -30.40
C LEU A 195 -2.30 -5.14 -30.41
N SER A 196 -2.96 -4.88 -29.28
CA SER A 196 -4.06 -3.91 -29.17
C SER A 196 -3.63 -2.46 -28.92
N GLY A 197 -2.31 -2.19 -28.79
CA GLY A 197 -1.77 -0.85 -28.54
C GLY A 197 -2.17 -0.22 -27.19
N SER A 198 -2.67 -1.03 -26.24
CA SER A 198 -3.12 -0.57 -24.93
C SER A 198 -1.93 -0.38 -23.97
N SER A 199 -2.00 0.59 -23.04
CA SER A 199 -0.88 0.83 -22.11
C SER A 199 -0.73 -0.33 -21.12
N LEU A 200 0.53 -0.65 -20.77
CA LEU A 200 0.85 -1.69 -19.79
C LEU A 200 0.24 -1.37 -18.42
N ASP A 201 0.03 -0.10 -18.10
CA ASP A 201 -0.63 0.35 -16.87
C ASP A 201 -2.09 -0.14 -16.74
N ALA A 202 -2.80 -0.27 -17.86
CA ALA A 202 -4.17 -0.81 -17.89
C ALA A 202 -4.20 -2.34 -17.63
N VAL A 203 -3.09 -3.04 -17.85
CA VAL A 203 -2.95 -4.48 -17.57
C VAL A 203 -2.62 -4.72 -16.10
N THR A 204 -1.81 -3.85 -15.47
CA THR A 204 -1.58 -3.83 -14.02
C THR A 204 -2.89 -3.79 -13.25
N THR A 205 -3.77 -2.87 -13.61
CA THR A 205 -5.02 -2.61 -12.88
C THR A 205 -6.03 -3.73 -13.10
N ARG A 206 -6.14 -4.29 -14.32
CA ARG A 206 -6.96 -5.48 -14.58
C ARG A 206 -6.42 -6.74 -13.89
N SER A 207 -5.10 -6.90 -13.84
CA SER A 207 -4.47 -8.05 -13.16
C SER A 207 -4.58 -7.90 -11.64
N MET A 208 -4.42 -6.69 -11.10
CA MET A 208 -4.73 -6.37 -9.70
C MET A 208 -6.19 -6.68 -9.41
N ASN A 209 -7.13 -6.19 -10.22
CA ASN A 209 -8.56 -6.50 -10.05
C ASN A 209 -8.84 -7.99 -10.11
N ALA A 210 -8.15 -8.77 -10.95
CA ALA A 210 -8.30 -10.23 -10.96
C ALA A 210 -7.74 -10.88 -9.67
N LEU A 211 -6.57 -10.43 -9.19
CA LEU A 211 -5.94 -10.89 -7.96
C LEU A 211 -6.71 -10.49 -6.70
N THR A 212 -7.39 -9.34 -6.73
CA THR A 212 -8.21 -8.83 -5.62
C THR A 212 -9.68 -9.24 -5.75
N SER A 213 -10.16 -9.72 -6.90
CA SER A 213 -11.57 -10.13 -7.11
C SER A 213 -12.00 -11.36 -6.30
N THR A 214 -11.05 -12.10 -5.72
CA THR A 214 -11.35 -13.16 -4.74
C THR A 214 -11.77 -12.59 -3.38
N ASN A 215 -11.59 -11.28 -3.14
CA ASN A 215 -12.13 -10.54 -2.00
C ASN A 215 -13.06 -9.41 -2.49
N PRO A 216 -14.39 -9.60 -2.51
CA PRO A 216 -15.36 -8.62 -3.02
C PRO A 216 -15.47 -7.33 -2.18
N HIS A 217 -14.73 -7.21 -1.09
CA HIS A 217 -14.60 -5.97 -0.33
C HIS A 217 -13.45 -5.15 -0.89
N ASN A 218 -13.73 -4.45 -1.99
CA ASN A 218 -13.00 -3.26 -2.40
C ASN A 218 -12.61 -2.46 -1.16
N ILE A 219 -11.35 -2.01 -1.10
CA ILE A 219 -10.89 -0.94 -0.19
C ILE A 219 -11.49 0.39 -0.67
N SER A 220 -12.80 0.42 -0.78
CA SER A 220 -13.62 1.61 -0.75
C SER A 220 -14.09 1.67 0.68
N LEU A 221 -13.58 2.66 1.43
CA LEU A 221 -14.15 3.22 2.66
C LEU A 221 -15.37 2.44 3.15
N SER A 222 -15.15 1.45 4.03
CA SER A 222 -16.28 0.76 4.66
C SER A 222 -17.07 1.81 5.44
N GLY A 223 -18.22 2.21 4.88
CA GLY A 223 -19.20 3.08 5.53
C GLY A 223 -19.24 4.56 5.10
N ASP A 224 -18.98 4.89 3.84
CA ASP A 224 -19.34 6.22 3.31
C ASP A 224 -20.88 6.40 3.39
N LYS A 225 -21.34 7.43 4.11
CA LYS A 225 -22.63 8.05 3.79
C LYS A 225 -22.38 8.97 2.61
N LEU A 226 -23.09 8.71 1.52
CA LEU A 226 -23.39 9.69 0.47
C LEU A 226 -23.95 10.98 1.11
#